data_AF-A0A239LUU7-F1
#
_entry.id   AF-A0A239LUU7-F1
#
_cell.length_a   1.000
_cell.length_b   1.000
_cell.length_c   1.000
_cell.angle_alpha   90.00
_cell.angle_beta   90.00
_cell.angle_gamma   90.00
#
_symmetry.space_group_name_H-M   'P 1'
#
loop_
_entity.id
_entity.type
_entity.pdbx_description
1 polymer ?
#
loop_
_entity_poly.entity_id
_entity_poly.type
_entity_poly.pdbx_seq_one_letter_code
_entity_poly.pdbx_strand_id
1 'polypeptide(L)'
;MSWDKPFREPIELPDGNTLVSLRDAGAYITQLSPSEHDAKEWQTAMHCLIEAADYGGPISFARLGVAQALHRRQEKVFDPTRKRSRWREPGLS
;
A
#
# COMPACT_ATOMS: atom_id res chain seq x y z
N MET A 1 -6.43 -3.47 20.77
CA MET A 1 -7.20 -2.34 20.19
C MET A 1 -7.26 -2.51 18.68
N SER A 2 -8.10 -1.75 17.96
CA SER A 2 -8.19 -1.87 16.49
C SER A 2 -6.88 -1.56 15.76
N TRP A 3 -6.06 -0.67 16.32
CA TRP A 3 -4.71 -0.35 15.82
C TRP A 3 -3.72 -1.52 15.88
N ASP A 4 -3.94 -2.52 16.75
CA ASP A 4 -3.05 -3.68 16.87
C ASP A 4 -3.39 -4.79 15.86
N LYS A 5 -4.37 -4.56 14.97
CA LYS A 5 -4.74 -5.53 13.94
C LYS A 5 -3.59 -5.70 12.93
N PRO A 6 -3.24 -6.94 12.59
CA PRO A 6 -2.18 -7.21 11.63
C PRO A 6 -2.66 -7.00 10.19
N PHE A 7 -1.72 -6.69 9.30
CA PHE A 7 -1.94 -6.87 7.88
C PHE A 7 -1.98 -8.37 7.55
N ARG A 8 -2.82 -8.77 6.59
CA ARG A 8 -2.85 -10.16 6.08
C ARG A 8 -1.50 -10.58 5.51
N GLU A 9 -0.86 -9.64 4.82
CA GLU A 9 0.51 -9.74 4.32
C GLU A 9 1.26 -8.52 4.83
N PRO A 10 2.38 -8.68 5.55
CA PRO A 10 3.20 -7.57 6.00
C PRO A 10 3.68 -6.69 4.84
N ILE A 11 4.08 -5.45 5.15
CA ILE A 11 4.62 -4.51 4.17
C ILE A 11 6.12 -4.42 4.37
N GLU A 12 6.88 -4.81 3.36
CA GLU A 12 8.34 -4.68 3.35
C GLU A 12 8.75 -3.25 3.03
N LEU A 13 9.66 -2.71 3.84
CA LEU A 13 10.22 -1.39 3.66
C LEU A 13 11.54 -1.45 2.87
N PRO A 14 11.95 -0.35 2.21
CA PRO A 14 13.19 -0.31 1.43
C PRO A 14 14.47 -0.59 2.23
N ASP A 15 14.44 -0.37 3.54
CA ASP A 15 15.54 -0.63 4.48
C ASP A 15 15.57 -2.09 4.99
N GLY A 16 14.65 -2.94 4.53
CA GLY A 16 14.53 -4.34 4.94
C GLY A 16 13.68 -4.57 6.18
N ASN A 17 13.17 -3.50 6.82
CA ASN A 17 12.22 -3.63 7.91
C ASN A 17 10.83 -4.03 7.40
N THR A 18 9.95 -4.44 8.31
CA THR A 18 8.60 -4.88 7.93
C THR A 18 7.54 -4.28 8.86
N LEU A 19 6.49 -3.71 8.27
CA LEU A 19 5.31 -3.25 8.98
C LEU A 19 4.30 -4.40 9.07
N VAL A 20 4.03 -4.87 10.30
CA VAL A 20 3.17 -6.04 10.51
C VAL A 20 1.74 -5.66 10.89
N SER A 21 1.54 -4.48 11.47
CA SER A 21 0.25 -4.00 11.97
C SER A 21 -0.10 -2.57 11.54
N LEU A 22 -1.37 -2.18 11.74
CA LEU A 22 -1.81 -0.80 11.52
C LEU A 22 -1.04 0.19 12.41
N ARG A 23 -0.71 -0.21 13.65
CA ARG A 23 0.12 0.58 14.56
C ARG A 23 1.52 0.81 14.00
N ASP A 24 2.17 -0.21 13.45
CA ASP A 24 3.50 -0.07 12.86
C ASP A 24 3.46 0.89 11.67
N ALA A 25 2.44 0.77 10.82
CA ALA A 25 2.23 1.69 9.70
C ALA A 25 2.00 3.13 10.19
N GLY A 26 1.21 3.32 11.25
CA GLY A 26 1.01 4.64 11.86
C GLY A 26 2.31 5.22 12.39
N ALA A 27 3.07 4.44 13.14
CA ALA A 27 4.37 4.85 13.68
C ALA A 27 5.36 5.21 12.56
N TYR A 28 5.41 4.42 11.49
CA TYR A 28 6.24 4.71 10.33
C TYR A 28 5.83 6.04 9.66
N ILE A 29 4.53 6.22 9.41
CA ILE A 29 4.01 7.43 8.76
C ILE A 29 4.35 8.67 9.59
N THR A 30 4.21 8.64 10.91
CA THR A 30 4.50 9.81 11.76
C THR A 30 5.96 10.26 11.75
N GLN A 31 6.88 9.41 11.27
CA GLN A 31 8.31 9.70 11.18
C GLN A 31 8.71 10.25 9.79
N LEU A 32 7.78 10.35 8.86
CA LEU A 32 8.03 10.88 7.53
C LEU A 32 8.33 12.39 7.55
N SER A 33 9.06 12.87 6.54
CA SER A 33 9.28 14.32 6.39
C SER A 33 7.98 15.02 5.97
N PRO A 34 7.82 16.34 6.22
CA PRO A 34 6.63 17.08 5.81
C PRO A 34 6.31 16.95 4.31
N SER A 35 7.33 16.93 3.46
CA SER A 35 7.20 16.73 2.01
C SER A 35 6.72 15.33 1.58
N GLU A 36 6.96 14.31 2.41
CA GLU A 36 6.34 13.00 2.22
C GLU A 36 4.89 13.05 2.67
N HIS A 37 4.61 13.63 3.84
CA HIS A 37 3.24 13.76 4.36
C HIS A 37 2.30 14.46 3.37
N ASP A 38 2.75 15.51 2.69
CA ASP A 38 1.94 16.28 1.73
C ASP A 38 1.71 15.54 0.39
N ALA A 39 2.43 14.43 0.15
CA ALA A 39 2.23 13.65 -1.06
C ALA A 39 0.85 13.00 -1.07
N LYS A 40 0.18 13.04 -2.23
CA LYS A 40 -1.18 12.51 -2.38
C LYS A 40 -1.30 11.03 -2.00
N GLU A 41 -0.30 10.24 -2.33
CA GLU A 41 -0.24 8.81 -1.99
C GLU A 41 -0.18 8.61 -0.47
N TRP A 42 0.63 9.40 0.23
CA TRP A 42 0.74 9.34 1.69
C TRP A 42 -0.52 9.84 2.39
N GLN A 43 -1.15 10.92 1.91
CA GLN A 43 -2.46 11.38 2.41
C GLN A 43 -3.55 10.31 2.23
N THR A 44 -3.56 9.65 1.08
CA THR A 44 -4.49 8.53 0.83
C THR A 44 -4.23 7.37 1.77
N ALA A 45 -2.95 7.01 1.98
CA ALA A 45 -2.55 5.97 2.92
C ALA A 45 -2.99 6.28 4.36
N MET A 46 -2.78 7.52 4.82
CA MET A 46 -3.22 8.00 6.14
C MET A 46 -4.73 7.89 6.31
N HIS A 47 -5.50 8.36 5.33
CA HIS A 47 -6.96 8.26 5.38
C HIS A 47 -7.42 6.81 5.48
N CYS A 48 -6.91 5.91 4.61
CA CYS A 48 -7.27 4.50 4.67
C CYS A 48 -6.83 3.82 5.98
N LEU A 49 -5.71 4.26 6.57
CA LEU A 49 -5.20 3.74 7.84
C LEU A 49 -6.12 4.12 9.00
N ILE A 50 -6.53 5.40 9.07
CA ILE A 50 -7.48 5.91 10.07
C ILE A 50 -8.83 5.22 9.92
N GLU A 51 -9.36 5.10 8.69
CA GLU A 51 -10.60 4.38 8.42
C GLU A 51 -10.54 2.94 8.95
N ALA A 52 -9.45 2.21 8.67
CA ALA A 52 -9.29 0.84 9.13
C ALA A 52 -9.17 0.71 10.65
N ALA A 53 -8.51 1.66 11.30
CA ALA A 53 -8.25 1.59 12.73
C ALA A 53 -9.41 2.11 13.58
N ASP A 54 -10.01 3.23 13.23
CA ASP A 54 -10.99 3.91 14.08
C ASP A 54 -12.44 3.69 13.63
N TYR A 55 -12.67 3.45 12.34
CA TYR A 55 -14.01 3.35 11.76
C TYR A 55 -14.36 1.95 11.22
N GLY A 56 -13.45 0.98 11.35
CA GLY A 56 -13.67 -0.41 10.93
C GLY A 56 -13.59 -0.63 9.42
N GLY A 57 -12.94 0.28 8.70
CA GLY A 57 -12.69 0.19 7.27
C GLY A 57 -11.76 -0.98 6.88
N PRO A 58 -11.60 -1.25 5.57
CA PRO A 58 -10.83 -2.40 5.10
C PRO A 58 -9.32 -2.24 5.34
N ILE A 59 -8.72 -3.13 6.13
CA ILE A 59 -7.25 -3.19 6.37
C ILE A 59 -6.45 -3.33 5.07
N SER A 60 -7.01 -4.02 4.07
CA SER A 60 -6.38 -4.16 2.75
C SER A 60 -6.16 -2.84 2.04
N PHE A 61 -7.02 -1.83 2.26
CA PHE A 61 -6.84 -0.49 1.68
C PHE A 61 -5.74 0.29 2.39
N ALA A 62 -5.63 0.19 3.71
CA ALA A 62 -4.50 0.74 4.46
C ALA A 62 -3.18 0.14 3.94
N ARG A 63 -3.12 -1.19 3.76
CA ARG A 63 -1.95 -1.86 3.18
C ARG A 63 -1.61 -1.35 1.78
N LEU A 64 -2.61 -1.32 0.88
CA LEU A 64 -2.41 -0.90 -0.50
C LEU A 64 -1.95 0.56 -0.59
N GLY A 65 -2.54 1.44 0.21
CA GLY A 65 -2.16 2.85 0.28
C GLY A 65 -0.71 3.03 0.71
N VAL A 66 -0.30 2.37 1.80
CA VAL A 66 1.09 2.44 2.29
C VAL A 66 2.07 1.87 1.25
N ALA A 67 1.78 0.70 0.66
CA ALA A 67 2.63 0.12 -0.38
C ALA A 67 2.76 1.02 -1.62
N GLN A 68 1.66 1.64 -2.05
CA GLN A 68 1.67 2.58 -3.17
C GLN A 68 2.50 3.84 -2.83
N ALA A 69 2.38 4.36 -1.61
CA ALA A 69 3.11 5.54 -1.18
C ALA A 69 4.62 5.28 -1.06
N LEU A 70 5.03 4.11 -0.56
CA LEU A 70 6.43 3.68 -0.54
C LEU A 70 7.04 3.64 -1.95
N HIS A 71 6.26 3.21 -2.95
CA HIS A 71 6.73 3.08 -4.34
C HIS A 71 6.48 4.33 -5.19
N ARG A 72 6.02 5.45 -4.61
CA ARG A 72 5.61 6.65 -5.36
C ARG A 72 6.72 7.28 -6.23
N ARG A 73 7.98 7.08 -5.85
CA ARG A 73 9.16 7.59 -6.56
C ARG A 73 9.78 6.59 -7.53
N GLN A 74 9.32 5.34 -7.56
CA GLN A 74 9.75 4.38 -8.57
C GLN A 74 9.10 4.76 -9.89
N GLU A 75 9.92 4.90 -10.94
CA GLU A 75 9.41 5.08 -12.28
C GLU A 75 8.52 3.88 -12.62
N LYS A 76 7.27 4.15 -13.01
CA LYS A 76 6.36 3.11 -13.49
C LYS A 76 6.83 2.68 -14.87
N VAL A 77 7.90 1.89 -14.93
CA VAL A 77 8.38 1.30 -16.16
C VAL A 77 7.37 0.24 -16.57
N PHE A 78 6.43 0.66 -17.42
CA PHE A 78 5.56 -0.25 -18.12
C PHE A 78 6.42 -0.96 -19.16
N ASP A 79 6.75 -2.23 -18.92
CA ASP A 79 7.39 -3.08 -19.91
C ASP A 79 6.30 -3.63 -20.86
N PRO A 80 6.18 -3.09 -22.10
CA PRO A 80 5.16 -3.54 -23.05
C PRO A 80 5.40 -4.99 -23.51
N THR A 81 6.60 -5.54 -23.32
CA THR A 81 6.96 -6.92 -23.69
C THR A 81 6.47 -7.94 -22.66
N ARG A 82 6.12 -7.50 -21.44
CA ARG A 82 5.57 -8.36 -20.38
C ARG A 82 4.12 -8.80 -20.64
N LYS A 83 3.55 -8.44 -21.80
CA LYS A 83 2.29 -9.00 -22.28
C LYS A 83 2.50 -10.44 -22.77
N ARG A 84 2.28 -11.41 -21.88
CA ARG A 84 1.65 -12.66 -22.33
C ARG A 84 0.14 -12.46 -22.27
N SER A 85 -0.44 -12.03 -23.39
CA SER A 85 -1.87 -12.11 -23.64
C SER A 85 -2.28 -13.59 -23.67
N ARG A 86 -2.67 -14.13 -22.52
CA ARG A 86 -3.42 -15.40 -22.44
C ARG A 86 -4.87 -15.14 -22.01
N TRP A 87 -5.45 -14.08 -22.56
CA TRP A 87 -6.89 -13.87 -22.52
C TRP A 87 -7.46 -14.49 -23.80
N ARG A 88 -7.92 -15.74 -23.65
CA ARG A 88 -8.68 -16.62 -24.56
C ARG A 88 -8.78 -16.22 -26.03
N GLU A 89 -8.19 -17.04 -26.90
CA GLU A 89 -8.68 -17.18 -28.28
C GLU A 89 -10.11 -17.74 -28.24
N PRO A 90 -11.12 -17.06 -28.79
CA PRO A 90 -12.42 -17.68 -29.03
C PRO A 90 -12.20 -18.73 -30.11
N GLY A 91 -12.33 -20.00 -29.75
CA GLY A 91 -12.35 -21.10 -30.71
C GLY A 91 -13.42 -20.83 -31.75
N LEU A 92 -13.02 -20.80 -33.02
CA LEU A 92 -13.91 -20.94 -34.16
C LEU A 92 -14.57 -22.32 -34.05
N SER A 93 -15.89 -22.34 -33.90
CA SER A 93 -16.76 -23.50 -34.14
C SER A 93 -18.09 -22.99 -34.65
#